data_AF-A0A6N6WR51-F1
#
_entry.id   AF-A0A6N6WR51-F1
#
_cell.length_a   1.000
_cell.length_b   1.000
_cell.length_c   1.000
_cell.angle_alpha   90.00
_cell.angle_beta   90.00
_cell.angle_gamma   90.00
#
_symmetry.space_group_name_H-M   'P 1'
#
loop_
_entity.id
_entity.type
_entity.pdbx_description
1 polymer ?
#
loop_
_entity_poly.entity_id
_entity_poly.type
_entity_poly.pdbx_seq_one_letter_code
_entity_poly.pdbx_strand_id
1 'polypeptide(L)'
;WYVRADVLAKPAVEAVENGDIQFVPKQYENMYFSWMRDIQDWCISRQLWWGHRIPAWYDEAGNVYVGRNEDEVRKENNLGADVVLRQDEDVLDTWFSSALWTFSTLGWPENTDALRQFHPTSVMVSG
;
A
#
# COMPACT_ATOMS: atom_id res chain seq x y z
N TRP A 1 -12.20 -2.05 -1.17
CA TRP A 1 -11.23 -0.92 -1.24
C TRP A 1 -10.35 -1.05 -2.47
N TYR A 2 -10.19 0.04 -3.21
CA TYR A 2 -9.39 0.07 -4.44
C TYR A 2 -8.30 1.14 -4.35
N VAL A 3 -7.15 0.84 -4.94
CA VAL A 3 -6.05 1.79 -5.15
C VAL A 3 -6.02 2.15 -6.63
N ARG A 4 -5.94 3.45 -6.91
CA ARG A 4 -5.78 3.97 -8.29
C ARG A 4 -4.41 3.58 -8.83
N ALA A 5 -4.37 2.52 -9.63
CA ALA A 5 -3.12 1.90 -10.05
C ALA A 5 -2.43 2.69 -11.17
N ASP A 6 -3.21 3.36 -12.01
CA ASP A 6 -2.72 4.20 -13.12
C ASP A 6 -1.81 5.34 -12.62
N VAL A 7 -2.12 5.93 -11.46
CA VAL A 7 -1.31 6.98 -10.84
C VAL A 7 0.01 6.41 -10.32
N LEU A 8 -0.03 5.24 -9.69
CA LEU A 8 1.15 4.58 -9.13
C LEU A 8 2.07 4.00 -10.21
N ALA A 9 1.51 3.60 -11.35
CA ALA A 9 2.25 2.99 -12.43
C ALA A 9 3.21 3.95 -13.14
N LYS A 10 2.83 5.23 -13.25
CA LYS A 10 3.64 6.26 -13.94
C LYS A 10 5.08 6.35 -13.41
N PRO A 11 5.34 6.65 -12.12
CA PRO A 11 6.71 6.75 -11.63
C PRO A 11 7.47 5.42 -11.71
N ALA A 12 6.77 4.28 -11.63
CA ALA A 12 7.40 2.96 -11.73
C ALA A 12 7.84 2.66 -13.18
N VAL A 13 7.02 3.02 -14.18
CA VAL A 13 7.39 2.92 -15.60
C VAL A 13 8.55 3.86 -15.93
N GLU A 14 8.49 5.12 -15.48
CA GLU A 14 9.54 6.12 -15.71
C GLU A 14 10.89 5.65 -15.14
N ALA A 15 10.92 5.04 -13.96
CA ALA A 15 12.16 4.53 -13.36
C ALA A 15 12.84 3.45 -14.21
N VAL A 16 12.07 2.63 -14.91
CA VAL A 16 12.62 1.61 -15.83
C VAL A 16 13.00 2.23 -17.17
N GLU A 17 12.19 3.16 -17.70
CA GLU A 17 12.48 3.86 -18.96
C GLU A 17 13.75 4.73 -18.86
N ASN A 18 13.99 5.37 -17.72
CA ASN A 18 15.20 6.17 -17.44
C ASN A 18 16.43 5.32 -17.11
N GLY A 19 16.25 4.03 -16.83
CA GLY A 19 17.33 3.10 -16.45
C GLY A 19 17.74 3.17 -14.98
N ASP A 20 16.95 3.83 -14.12
CA ASP A 20 17.12 3.81 -12.65
C ASP A 20 16.90 2.39 -12.10
N ILE A 21 16.01 1.63 -12.74
CA ILE A 21 15.79 0.19 -12.50
C ILE A 21 16.17 -0.57 -13.77
N GLN A 22 17.00 -1.61 -13.62
CA GLN A 22 17.46 -2.45 -14.71
C GLN A 22 17.04 -3.90 -14.48
N PHE A 23 16.42 -4.52 -15.48
CA PHE A 23 16.03 -5.93 -15.41
C PHE A 23 17.14 -6.84 -15.93
N VAL A 24 17.36 -7.95 -15.24
CA VAL A 24 18.26 -9.02 -15.66
C VAL A 24 17.52 -10.35 -15.58
N PRO A 25 17.31 -11.06 -16.70
CA PRO A 25 17.52 -10.68 -18.11
C PRO A 25 16.69 -9.48 -18.61
N LYS A 26 17.25 -8.70 -19.56
CA LYS A 26 16.61 -7.48 -20.10
C LYS A 26 15.24 -7.72 -20.76
N GLN A 27 15.00 -8.92 -21.30
CA GLN A 27 13.74 -9.25 -21.98
C GLN A 27 12.49 -9.09 -21.09
N TYR A 28 12.65 -9.15 -19.76
CA TYR A 28 11.54 -8.98 -18.82
C TYR A 28 10.98 -7.54 -18.79
N GLU A 29 11.72 -6.54 -19.29
CA GLU A 29 11.22 -5.16 -19.44
C GLU A 29 9.96 -5.11 -20.31
N ASN A 30 9.91 -5.88 -21.39
CA ASN A 30 8.75 -5.89 -22.29
C ASN A 30 7.49 -6.40 -21.60
N MET A 31 7.62 -7.45 -20.80
CA MET A 31 6.51 -8.01 -20.02
C MET A 31 6.06 -7.01 -18.95
N TYR A 32 7.02 -6.40 -18.24
CA TYR A 32 6.75 -5.36 -17.25
C TYR A 32 5.98 -4.19 -17.86
N PHE A 33 6.46 -3.61 -18.96
CA PHE A 33 5.79 -2.49 -19.63
C PHE A 33 4.41 -2.87 -20.17
N SER A 34 4.25 -4.08 -20.71
CA SER A 34 2.93 -4.54 -21.17
C SER A 34 1.92 -4.59 -20.03
N TRP A 35 2.34 -5.03 -18.84
CA TRP A 35 1.46 -5.11 -17.67
C TRP A 35 1.16 -3.72 -17.09
N MET A 36 2.19 -2.89 -16.92
CA MET A 36 2.05 -1.57 -16.31
C MET A 36 1.23 -0.59 -17.15
N ARG A 37 1.25 -0.72 -18.49
CA ARG A 37 0.49 0.17 -19.40
C ARG A 37 -1.01 -0.13 -19.44
N ASP A 38 -1.42 -1.34 -19.09
CA ASP A 38 -2.83 -1.77 -19.06
C ASP A 38 -3.31 -2.06 -17.63
N ILE A 39 -2.58 -1.58 -16.63
CA ILE A 39 -2.87 -1.85 -15.23
C ILE A 39 -4.25 -1.30 -14.84
N GLN A 40 -5.00 -2.11 -14.10
CA GLN A 40 -6.32 -1.75 -13.60
C GLN A 40 -6.24 -1.42 -12.10
N ASP A 41 -7.22 -0.69 -11.60
CA ASP A 41 -7.33 -0.37 -10.18
C ASP A 41 -7.25 -1.63 -9.33
N TRP A 42 -6.35 -1.60 -8.35
CA TRP A 42 -6.05 -2.75 -7.53
C TRP A 42 -7.06 -2.84 -6.39
N CYS A 43 -7.90 -3.88 -6.41
CA CYS A 43 -8.73 -4.23 -5.27
C CYS A 43 -7.84 -4.75 -4.13
N ILE A 44 -7.72 -3.96 -3.05
CA ILE A 44 -6.87 -4.27 -1.89
C ILE A 44 -7.65 -4.83 -0.70
N SER A 45 -8.99 -4.90 -0.75
CA SER A 45 -9.77 -5.51 0.33
C SER A 45 -10.06 -6.98 0.09
N ARG A 46 -10.07 -7.76 1.17
CA ARG A 46 -10.29 -9.21 1.16
C ARG A 46 -11.19 -9.60 2.33
N GLN A 47 -12.18 -10.45 2.03
CA GLN A 47 -13.08 -11.06 3.02
C GLN A 47 -12.43 -12.33 3.58
N LEU A 48 -11.32 -12.15 4.30
CA LEU A 48 -10.54 -13.22 4.91
C LEU A 48 -10.39 -12.98 6.40
N TRP A 49 -10.19 -14.05 7.17
CA TRP A 49 -9.98 -13.95 8.61
C TRP A 49 -8.56 -13.57 9.00
N TRP A 50 -7.60 -13.79 8.10
CA TRP A 50 -6.19 -13.50 8.33
C TRP A 50 -5.70 -12.36 7.44
N GLY A 51 -5.18 -11.31 8.08
CA GLY A 51 -4.60 -10.15 7.41
C GLY A 51 -4.66 -8.91 8.30
N HIS A 52 -4.11 -7.81 7.81
CA HIS A 52 -4.21 -6.53 8.50
C HIS A 52 -5.61 -5.95 8.30
N ARG A 53 -6.35 -5.70 9.39
CA ARG A 53 -7.67 -5.06 9.32
C ARG A 53 -7.57 -3.71 8.63
N ILE A 54 -8.50 -3.43 7.73
CA ILE A 54 -8.52 -2.15 7.02
C ILE A 54 -8.77 -1.03 8.04
N PRO A 55 -7.94 0.02 8.07
CA PRO A 55 -8.04 1.12 9.02
C PRO A 55 -9.15 2.12 8.61
N ALA A 56 -10.37 1.62 8.43
CA ALA A 56 -11.55 2.42 8.12
C ALA A 56 -12.70 2.07 9.07
N TRP A 57 -13.46 3.07 9.48
CA TRP A 57 -14.60 2.95 10.38
C TRP A 57 -15.84 3.54 9.73
N TYR A 58 -16.97 2.92 10.02
CA TYR A 58 -18.29 3.36 9.59
C TYR A 58 -19.12 3.75 10.80
N ASP A 59 -19.87 4.84 10.69
CA ASP A 59 -20.95 5.13 11.63
C ASP A 59 -22.28 4.50 11.16
N GLU A 60 -23.33 4.64 11.97
CA GLU A 60 -24.66 4.10 11.64
C GLU A 60 -25.35 4.81 10.47
N ALA A 61 -24.90 6.02 10.10
CA ALA A 61 -25.37 6.75 8.93
C ALA A 61 -24.64 6.32 7.64
N GLY A 62 -23.61 5.49 7.75
CA GLY A 62 -22.81 5.01 6.62
C GLY A 62 -21.69 5.96 6.20
N ASN A 63 -21.35 6.96 7.02
CA ASN A 63 -20.16 7.78 6.77
C ASN A 63 -18.89 6.96 7.00
N VAL A 64 -17.84 7.26 6.23
CA VAL A 64 -16.57 6.54 6.28
C VAL A 64 -15.47 7.44 6.85
N TYR A 65 -14.73 6.92 7.82
CA TYR A 65 -13.61 7.59 8.46
C TYR A 65 -12.36 6.71 8.42
N VAL A 66 -11.20 7.27 8.12
CA VAL A 66 -9.94 6.50 7.98
C VAL A 66 -8.92 7.07 8.96
N GLY A 67 -8.23 6.21 9.71
CA GLY A 67 -7.23 6.60 10.73
C GLY A 67 -6.48 5.39 11.28
N ARG A 68 -5.41 5.54 12.05
CA ARG A 68 -4.63 4.35 12.50
C ARG A 68 -5.37 3.58 13.59
N ASN A 69 -6.26 4.25 14.31
CA ASN A 69 -7.12 3.68 15.35
C ASN A 69 -8.38 4.54 15.52
N GLU A 70 -9.33 4.04 16.33
CA GLU A 70 -10.60 4.71 16.58
C GLU A 70 -10.45 6.07 17.30
N ASP A 71 -9.50 6.19 18.23
CA ASP A 71 -9.28 7.44 18.97
C ASP A 71 -8.83 8.58 18.04
N GLU A 72 -7.93 8.28 17.10
CA GLU A 72 -7.49 9.21 16.05
C GLU A 72 -8.67 9.63 15.17
N VAL A 73 -9.47 8.67 14.70
CA VAL A 73 -10.67 8.94 13.91
C VAL A 73 -11.64 9.86 14.64
N ARG A 74 -11.92 9.58 15.91
CA ARG A 74 -12.84 10.40 16.73
C ARG A 74 -12.30 11.81 16.90
N LYS A 75 -11.01 11.96 17.21
CA LYS A 75 -10.36 13.26 17.42
C LYS A 75 -10.34 14.10 16.15
N GLU A 76 -9.96 13.54 15.01
CA GLU A 76 -9.82 14.29 13.76
C GLU A 76 -11.17 14.71 13.16
N ASN A 77 -12.22 13.95 13.44
CA ASN A 77 -13.57 14.21 12.92
C ASN A 77 -14.53 14.82 13.96
N ASN A 78 -14.01 15.18 15.14
CA ASN A 78 -14.80 15.73 16.27
C ASN A 78 -16.02 14.89 16.64
N LEU A 79 -15.86 13.56 16.67
CA LEU A 79 -16.95 12.63 16.97
C LEU A 79 -17.09 12.43 18.49
N GLY A 80 -18.31 12.56 19.00
CA GLY A 80 -18.65 12.27 20.38
C GLY A 80 -18.55 10.77 20.70
N ALA A 81 -18.46 10.44 21.99
CA ALA A 81 -18.40 9.04 22.45
C ALA A 81 -19.71 8.26 22.21
N ASP A 82 -20.81 8.98 21.99
CA ASP A 82 -22.13 8.48 21.64
C ASP A 82 -22.23 7.98 20.19
N VAL A 83 -21.32 8.42 19.31
CA VAL A 83 -21.25 7.92 17.93
C VAL A 83 -20.68 6.51 17.95
N VAL A 84 -21.51 5.53 17.57
CA VAL A 84 -21.07 4.15 17.40
C VAL A 84 -20.25 4.05 16.12
N LEU A 85 -19.00 3.60 16.24
CA LEU A 85 -18.11 3.33 15.12
C LEU A 85 -17.88 1.82 14.99
N ARG A 86 -17.89 1.32 13.77
CA ARG A 86 -17.56 -0.08 13.45
C ARG A 86 -16.41 -0.09 12.46
N GLN A 87 -15.29 -0.71 12.83
CA GLN A 87 -14.17 -0.89 11.92
C GLN A 87 -14.56 -1.87 10.80
N ASP A 88 -14.12 -1.58 9.57
CA ASP A 88 -14.26 -2.47 8.41
C ASP A 88 -13.78 -3.88 8.76
N GLU A 89 -14.60 -4.89 8.42
CA GLU A 89 -14.33 -6.30 8.72
C GLU A 89 -13.35 -6.92 7.73
N ASP A 90 -13.18 -6.31 6.55
CA ASP A 90 -12.21 -6.76 5.56
C ASP A 90 -10.78 -6.58 6.06
N VAL A 91 -9.90 -7.41 5.52
CA VAL A 91 -8.45 -7.29 5.68
C VAL A 91 -7.81 -6.83 4.37
N LEU A 92 -6.62 -6.25 4.48
CA LEU A 92 -5.79 -5.88 3.34
C LEU A 92 -5.25 -7.14 2.65
N ASP A 93 -5.15 -7.06 1.33
CA ASP A 93 -4.50 -8.06 0.49
C ASP A 93 -3.06 -8.34 0.97
N THR A 94 -2.64 -9.60 0.97
CA THR A 94 -1.28 -9.99 1.37
C THR A 94 -0.23 -9.28 0.51
N TRP A 95 -0.51 -9.09 -0.78
CA TRP A 95 0.37 -8.34 -1.69
C TRP A 95 0.51 -6.87 -1.31
N PHE A 96 -0.45 -6.28 -0.60
CA PHE A 96 -0.38 -4.90 -0.10
C PHE A 96 0.72 -4.75 0.94
N SER A 97 0.84 -5.67 1.90
CA SER A 97 1.92 -5.62 2.89
C SER A 97 3.26 -6.08 2.30
N SER A 98 3.27 -7.06 1.40
CA SER A 98 4.50 -7.50 0.72
C SER A 98 5.12 -6.38 -0.14
N ALA A 99 4.31 -5.53 -0.77
CA ALA A 99 4.80 -4.40 -1.57
C ALA A 99 5.60 -3.36 -0.74
N LEU A 100 5.46 -3.36 0.59
CA LEU A 100 6.17 -2.44 1.49
C LEU A 100 7.52 -3.00 2.01
N TRP A 101 7.88 -4.23 1.62
CA TRP A 101 9.02 -4.98 2.17
C TRP A 101 10.35 -4.21 2.14
N THR A 102 10.60 -3.47 1.06
CA THR A 102 11.88 -2.80 0.80
C THR A 102 12.23 -1.75 1.85
N PHE A 103 11.26 -1.23 2.59
CA PHE A 103 11.46 -0.25 3.66
C PHE A 103 10.85 -0.64 5.01
N SER A 104 9.81 -1.48 5.05
CA SER A 104 9.15 -1.87 6.29
C SER A 104 10.07 -2.66 7.24
N THR A 105 10.98 -3.44 6.68
CA THR A 105 11.99 -4.20 7.44
C THR A 105 13.11 -3.34 8.01
N LEU A 106 13.25 -2.12 7.49
CA LEU A 106 14.29 -1.17 7.90
C LEU A 106 13.78 -0.19 8.97
N GLY A 107 12.56 -0.39 9.47
CA GLY A 107 11.97 0.43 10.53
C GLY A 107 11.13 1.61 10.04
N TRP A 108 10.81 1.68 8.75
CA TRP A 108 9.78 2.60 8.25
C TRP A 108 8.45 2.33 8.98
N PRO A 109 7.67 3.36 9.38
CA PRO A 109 7.75 4.77 8.95
C PRO A 109 8.78 5.64 9.67
N GLU A 110 9.51 5.11 10.65
CA GLU A 110 10.52 5.88 11.37
C GLU A 110 11.80 6.08 10.54
N ASN A 111 12.45 7.23 10.71
CA ASN A 111 13.68 7.56 10.00
C ASN A 111 14.91 6.97 10.71
N THR A 112 15.05 5.66 10.64
CA THR A 112 16.15 4.91 11.28
C THR A 112 17.47 5.03 10.48
N ASP A 113 18.60 4.72 11.12
CA ASP A 113 19.89 4.64 10.43
C ASP A 113 19.90 3.55 9.34
N ALA A 114 19.26 2.40 9.61
CA ALA A 114 19.15 1.31 8.65
C ALA A 114 18.37 1.72 7.40
N LEU A 115 17.26 2.44 7.56
CA LEU A 115 16.48 2.95 6.42
C LEU A 115 17.32 3.91 5.57
N ARG A 116 18.04 4.84 6.20
CA ARG A 116 18.91 5.79 5.49
C ARG A 116 20.06 5.12 4.74
N GLN A 117 20.60 4.03 5.28
CA GLN A 117 21.78 3.38 4.72
C GLN A 117 21.43 2.36 3.64
N PHE A 118 20.31 1.63 3.77
CA PHE A 118 20.01 0.46 2.95
C PHE A 118 18.83 0.65 1.99
N HIS A 119 18.16 1.80 2.03
CA HIS A 119 17.13 2.18 1.06
C HIS A 119 17.58 3.43 0.27
N PRO A 120 17.67 3.36 -1.08
CA PRO A 120 17.21 2.26 -1.95
C PRO A 120 18.14 1.04 -1.97
N THR A 121 17.55 -0.14 -2.18
CA THR A 121 18.27 -1.42 -2.31
C THR A 121 18.92 -1.57 -3.68
N SER A 122 20.11 -2.17 -3.76
CA SER A 122 20.86 -2.30 -5.02
C SER A 122 20.39 -3.42 -5.95
N VAL A 123 20.01 -4.58 -5.41
CA VAL A 123 19.62 -5.75 -6.20
C VAL A 123 18.46 -6.46 -5.53
N MET A 124 17.41 -6.74 -6.30
CA MET A 124 16.29 -7.60 -5.90
C MET A 124 16.31 -8.87 -6.73
N VAL A 125 16.37 -10.04 -6.07
CA VAL A 125 16.35 -11.36 -6.73
C VAL A 125 15.00 -12.01 -6.42
N SER A 126 14.26 -12.37 -7.48
CA SER A 126 12.98 -13.06 -7.40
C SER A 126 12.83 -14.03 -8.58
N GLY A 127 11.89 -14.97 -8.47
CA GLY A 127 11.64 -16.05 -9.45
C GLY A 127 10.41 -15.83 -10.31
#